data_AF-A0A7N0TTV0-F1
#
_entry.id   AF-A0A7N0TTV0-F1
#
_cell.length_a   1.000
_cell.length_b   1.000
_cell.length_c   1.000
_cell.angle_alpha   90.00
_cell.angle_beta   90.00
_cell.angle_gamma   90.00
#
_symmetry.space_group_name_H-M   'P 1'
#
loop_
_entity.id
_entity.type
_entity.pdbx_description
1 polymer ?
#
loop_
_entity_poly.entity_id
_entity_poly.type
_entity_poly.pdbx_seq_one_letter_code
_entity_poly.pdbx_strand_id
1 'polypeptide(L)'
;MMFCVSLCFHHLVNLNQLMLNISAGIEWVQEETVTLFTADGLIQIGGSLVPRRVSPVDKKRGKSKDVKRLQRFQESDYMDPQQGLCLGALFDIAATNGLDRGRRLCIFGFCRSIEMLSDVVEDTVLEHGGEVVAAQKATKGGLHEKLTMKVAVPLLWGVPPASETLHLAVQSGGGIVEKVYWQWDFL
;
A
#
# COMPACT_ATOMS: atom_id res chain seq x y z
N MET A 1 -3.22 30.68 63.08
CA MET A 1 -3.63 31.11 61.73
C MET A 1 -2.37 31.46 60.94
N MET A 2 -1.88 30.54 60.10
CA MET A 2 -0.88 30.86 59.07
C MET A 2 -0.94 29.73 58.02
N PHE A 3 -1.41 30.06 56.82
CA PHE A 3 -1.37 29.22 55.63
C PHE A 3 0.06 29.20 55.09
N CYS A 4 0.60 28.02 54.77
CA CYS A 4 1.52 27.83 53.64
C CYS A 4 1.63 26.32 53.35
N VAL A 5 0.85 25.85 52.38
CA VAL A 5 0.93 24.45 51.93
C VAL A 5 2.18 24.31 51.08
N SER A 6 3.21 23.75 51.70
CA SER A 6 4.35 23.12 51.03
C SER A 6 3.84 21.95 50.19
N LEU A 7 4.10 21.95 48.87
CA LEU A 7 4.41 20.76 48.07
C LEU A 7 4.86 21.14 46.64
N CYS A 8 5.89 21.97 46.52
CA CYS A 8 6.75 21.94 45.34
C CYS A 8 7.94 21.03 45.68
N PHE A 9 8.15 19.97 44.90
CA PHE A 9 9.45 19.32 44.55
C PHE A 9 9.40 17.83 44.20
N HIS A 10 8.24 17.19 44.03
CA HIS A 10 8.20 15.77 43.65
C HIS A 10 7.62 15.44 42.26
N HIS A 11 7.20 16.44 41.48
CA HIS A 11 6.49 16.20 40.20
C HIS A 11 7.22 16.66 38.92
N LEU A 12 8.50 17.06 39.02
CA LEU A 12 9.28 17.55 37.87
C LEU A 12 10.34 16.58 37.33
N VAL A 13 10.56 15.44 38.00
CA VAL A 13 11.54 14.42 37.53
C VAL A 13 10.93 13.43 36.51
N ASN A 14 9.59 13.40 36.35
CA ASN A 14 8.93 12.36 35.56
C ASN A 14 8.59 12.75 34.10
N LEU A 15 8.62 14.03 33.74
CA LEU A 15 8.32 14.47 32.37
C LEU A 15 9.49 14.26 31.40
N ASN A 16 10.73 14.41 31.86
CA ASN A 16 11.91 14.12 31.03
C ASN A 16 12.08 12.61 30.80
N GLN A 17 11.70 11.76 31.77
CA GLN A 17 11.71 10.30 31.61
C GLN A 17 10.60 9.83 30.65
N LEU A 18 9.42 10.47 30.67
CA LEU A 18 8.33 10.17 29.73
C LEU A 18 8.66 10.64 28.30
N MET A 19 9.28 11.80 28.14
CA MET A 19 9.68 12.33 26.83
C MET A 19 10.83 11.52 26.20
N LEU A 20 11.75 10.97 27.01
CA LEU A 20 12.82 10.09 26.52
C LEU A 20 12.32 8.67 26.15
N ASN A 21 11.17 8.23 26.66
CA ASN A 21 10.60 6.92 26.31
C ASN A 21 9.73 6.94 25.03
N ILE A 22 9.29 8.12 24.57
CA ILE A 22 8.51 8.26 23.33
C ILE A 22 9.43 8.24 22.10
N SER A 23 10.70 8.66 22.23
CA SER A 23 11.68 8.63 21.13
C SER A 23 12.31 7.26 20.86
N ALA A 24 12.28 6.35 21.84
CA ALA A 24 12.94 5.04 21.75
C ALA A 24 12.23 4.01 20.85
N GLY A 25 11.06 4.36 20.29
CA GLY A 25 10.22 3.44 19.53
C GLY A 25 10.01 3.82 18.07
N ILE A 26 10.73 4.82 17.52
CA ILE A 26 10.59 5.23 16.11
C ILE A 26 11.97 5.12 15.44
N GLU A 27 12.15 4.12 14.59
CA GLU A 27 13.32 3.96 13.74
C GLU A 27 13.03 4.58 12.37
N TRP A 28 13.88 5.49 11.92
CA TRP A 28 13.78 6.04 10.57
C TRP A 28 14.43 5.05 9.60
N VAL A 29 13.61 4.28 8.91
CA VAL A 29 14.09 3.29 7.93
C VAL A 29 14.04 3.94 6.56
N GLN A 30 15.12 3.78 5.80
CA GLN A 30 15.15 4.20 4.41
C GLN A 30 14.26 3.26 3.59
N GLU A 31 13.22 3.81 2.99
CA GLU A 31 12.34 3.07 2.10
C GLU A 31 13.11 2.63 0.86
N GLU A 32 12.73 1.48 0.30
CA GLU A 32 13.35 0.96 -0.91
C GLU A 32 13.25 1.98 -2.04
N THR A 33 14.36 2.18 -2.76
CA THR A 33 14.40 3.11 -3.90
C THR A 33 14.17 2.33 -5.18
N VAL A 34 13.09 2.65 -5.89
CA VAL A 34 12.75 2.03 -7.17
C VAL A 34 13.11 2.99 -8.28
N THR A 35 13.98 2.55 -9.19
CA THR A 35 14.31 3.30 -10.39
C THR A 35 13.53 2.74 -11.58
N LEU A 36 12.68 3.56 -12.17
CA LEU A 36 11.82 3.23 -13.31
C LEU A 36 12.36 3.92 -14.57
N PHE A 37 12.50 3.15 -15.66
CA PHE A 37 12.70 3.73 -16.98
C PHE A 37 11.36 3.93 -17.67
N THR A 38 11.02 5.18 -17.95
CA THR A 38 9.80 5.57 -18.66
C THR A 38 10.15 6.26 -19.98
N ALA A 39 9.17 6.46 -20.86
CA ALA A 39 9.34 7.22 -22.11
C ALA A 39 9.85 8.66 -21.88
N ASP A 40 9.58 9.22 -20.70
CA ASP A 40 9.99 10.57 -20.30
C ASP A 40 11.37 10.59 -19.60
N GLY A 41 12.01 9.43 -19.42
CA GLY A 41 13.33 9.28 -18.81
C GLY A 41 13.34 8.39 -17.56
N LEU A 42 14.44 8.49 -16.80
CA LEU A 42 14.65 7.81 -15.51
C LEU A 42 13.85 8.51 -14.42
N ILE A 43 12.89 7.81 -13.81
CA ILE A 43 12.11 8.27 -12.67
C ILE A 43 12.51 7.44 -11.45
N GLN A 44 12.92 8.08 -10.36
CA GLN A 44 13.19 7.41 -9.08
C GLN A 44 12.07 7.70 -8.09
N ILE A 45 11.52 6.66 -7.49
CA ILE A 45 10.45 6.74 -6.51
C ILE A 45 10.88 5.95 -5.26
N GLY A 46 10.57 6.46 -4.07
CA GLY A 46 11.01 5.89 -2.80
C GLY A 46 12.31 6.52 -2.29
N GLY A 47 13.06 5.80 -1.45
CA GLY A 47 14.27 6.32 -0.81
C GLY A 47 14.05 7.37 0.29
N SER A 48 12.79 7.67 0.60
CA SER A 48 12.44 8.57 1.70
C SER A 48 12.66 7.90 3.05
N LEU A 49 13.07 8.69 4.04
CA LEU A 49 13.15 8.22 5.43
C LEU A 49 11.74 8.21 6.00
N VAL A 50 11.23 7.02 6.31
CA VAL A 50 9.87 6.86 6.88
C VAL A 50 10.00 6.42 8.34
N PRO A 51 9.25 7.02 9.27
CA PRO A 51 9.30 6.65 10.68
C PRO A 51 8.58 5.31 10.90
N ARG A 52 9.33 4.25 11.26
CA ARG A 52 8.82 2.92 11.61
C ARG A 52 8.73 2.76 13.12
N ARG A 53 7.56 2.43 13.64
CA ARG A 53 7.42 2.16 15.08
C ARG A 53 7.94 0.76 15.44
N VAL A 54 8.97 0.70 16.28
CA VAL A 54 9.52 -0.56 16.82
C VAL A 54 8.94 -0.76 18.22
N SER A 55 7.99 -1.67 18.36
CA SER A 55 7.47 -2.09 19.66
C SER A 55 8.32 -3.23 20.22
N PRO A 56 8.85 -3.15 21.45
CA PRO A 56 9.63 -4.24 22.06
C PRO A 56 8.71 -5.34 22.63
N VAL A 57 8.00 -6.06 21.75
CA VAL A 57 7.40 -7.38 22.04
C VAL A 57 7.45 -8.23 20.76
N ASP A 58 8.66 -8.61 20.37
CA ASP A 58 8.89 -9.79 19.53
C ASP A 58 9.08 -11.03 20.40
N LYS A 59 8.10 -11.32 21.27
CA LYS A 59 7.92 -12.68 21.80
C LYS A 59 6.44 -13.00 21.92
N LYS A 60 6.00 -13.90 21.03
CA LYS A 60 4.72 -14.63 21.05
C LYS A 60 3.47 -13.76 20.84
N ARG A 61 3.26 -13.30 19.61
CA ARG A 61 1.90 -13.25 19.05
C ARG A 61 1.77 -14.34 18.02
N GLY A 62 0.82 -15.25 18.26
CA GLY A 62 0.53 -16.37 17.38
C GLY A 62 0.34 -15.87 15.95
N LYS A 63 0.86 -16.66 15.00
CA LYS A 63 0.62 -16.52 13.56
C LYS A 63 -0.84 -16.12 13.32
N SER A 64 -1.08 -14.84 13.07
CA SER A 64 -2.33 -14.41 12.44
C SER A 64 -2.38 -15.16 11.12
N LYS A 65 -3.45 -15.92 10.92
CA LYS A 65 -3.63 -16.73 9.70
C LYS A 65 -3.60 -15.86 8.43
N ASP A 66 -3.82 -14.56 8.55
CA ASP A 66 -3.81 -13.59 7.44
C ASP A 66 -2.41 -13.25 6.90
N VAL A 67 -1.39 -13.08 7.76
CA VAL A 67 -0.05 -12.65 7.30
C VAL A 67 0.65 -13.75 6.48
N LYS A 68 0.27 -15.01 6.68
CA LYS A 68 0.82 -16.13 5.92
C LYS A 68 0.32 -16.20 4.46
N ARG A 69 -0.81 -15.57 4.13
CA ARG A 69 -1.40 -15.68 2.77
C ARG A 69 -1.00 -14.53 1.85
N LEU A 70 -0.73 -13.34 2.38
CA LEU A 70 -0.05 -12.26 1.64
C LEU A 70 1.37 -12.62 1.20
N GLN A 71 1.98 -13.67 1.79
CA GLN A 71 3.27 -14.22 1.35
C GLN A 71 3.16 -15.21 0.17
N ARG A 72 1.96 -15.45 -0.38
CA ARG A 72 1.81 -16.33 -1.54
C ARG A 72 2.51 -15.77 -2.77
N PHE A 73 2.51 -14.44 -2.91
CA PHE A 73 3.10 -13.74 -4.04
C PHE A 73 4.46 -13.20 -3.61
N GLN A 74 5.53 -13.89 -3.97
CA GLN A 74 6.87 -13.34 -3.81
C GLN A 74 7.29 -12.67 -5.11
N GLU A 75 7.87 -11.48 -5.02
CA GLU A 75 8.35 -10.76 -6.20
C GLU A 75 9.35 -11.60 -7.02
N SER A 76 10.15 -12.44 -6.35
CA SER A 76 11.08 -13.38 -6.97
C SER A 76 10.42 -14.44 -7.86
N ASP A 77 9.12 -14.70 -7.68
CA ASP A 77 8.37 -15.65 -8.52
C ASP A 77 8.02 -15.03 -9.88
N TYR A 78 8.06 -13.69 -9.97
CA TYR A 78 7.68 -12.91 -11.14
C TYR A 78 8.87 -12.17 -11.78
N MET A 79 9.92 -11.91 -11.01
CA MET A 79 11.09 -11.12 -11.40
C MET A 79 12.38 -11.76 -10.92
N ASP A 80 13.46 -11.61 -11.69
CA ASP A 80 14.79 -12.04 -11.24
C ASP A 80 15.29 -11.14 -10.10
N PRO A 81 15.57 -11.68 -8.89
CA PRO A 81 16.07 -10.89 -7.77
C PRO A 81 17.43 -10.22 -8.03
N GLN A 82 18.19 -10.69 -9.02
CA GLN A 82 19.47 -10.09 -9.41
C GLN A 82 19.29 -8.97 -10.44
N GLN A 83 18.09 -8.80 -10.98
CA GLN A 83 17.78 -7.75 -11.93
C GLN A 83 17.75 -6.40 -11.21
N GLY A 84 18.87 -5.67 -11.28
CA GLY A 84 19.00 -4.34 -10.67
C GLY A 84 18.18 -3.23 -11.36
N LEU A 85 17.45 -3.56 -12.44
CA LEU A 85 16.65 -2.60 -13.18
C LEU A 85 15.36 -3.17 -13.76
N CYS A 86 14.23 -2.57 -13.39
CA CYS A 86 12.92 -2.90 -13.94
C CYS A 86 12.43 -1.77 -14.86
N LEU A 87 12.07 -2.12 -16.10
CA LEU A 87 11.27 -1.26 -16.95
C LEU A 87 9.83 -1.34 -16.42
N GLY A 88 9.41 -0.31 -15.68
CA GLY A 88 8.10 -0.29 -15.04
C GLY A 88 6.97 -0.30 -16.06
N ALA A 89 5.88 -0.97 -15.74
CA ALA A 89 4.65 -0.97 -16.52
C ALA A 89 3.64 0.01 -15.96
N LEU A 90 2.76 0.53 -16.80
CA LEU A 90 1.63 1.34 -16.35
C LEU A 90 0.48 0.44 -15.89
N PHE A 91 -0.26 0.87 -14.88
CA PHE A 91 -1.51 0.23 -14.52
C PHE A 91 -2.66 1.22 -14.34
N ASP A 92 -3.86 0.75 -14.64
CA ASP A 92 -5.12 1.47 -14.46
C ASP A 92 -6.15 0.48 -13.88
N ILE A 93 -6.52 0.68 -12.61
CA ILE A 93 -7.48 -0.16 -11.90
C ILE A 93 -8.70 0.68 -11.56
N ALA A 94 -9.85 0.31 -12.15
CA ALA A 94 -11.13 0.93 -11.89
C ALA A 94 -12.01 0.01 -11.04
N ALA A 95 -12.33 0.42 -9.82
CA ALA A 95 -13.20 -0.32 -8.90
C ALA A 95 -14.59 0.30 -8.81
N THR A 96 -15.63 -0.55 -8.85
CA THR A 96 -17.03 -0.17 -8.61
C THR A 96 -17.58 -0.97 -7.44
N ASN A 97 -18.73 -0.58 -6.88
CA ASN A 97 -19.38 -1.39 -5.83
C ASN A 97 -20.20 -2.58 -6.39
N GLY A 98 -20.10 -2.87 -7.69
CA GLY A 98 -20.86 -3.92 -8.38
C GLY A 98 -22.30 -3.55 -8.75
N LEU A 99 -22.96 -2.69 -7.95
CA LEU A 99 -24.35 -2.26 -8.18
C LEU A 99 -24.45 -1.01 -9.04
N ASP A 100 -23.62 -0.01 -8.74
CA ASP A 100 -23.58 1.26 -9.45
C ASP A 100 -22.30 1.32 -10.29
N ARG A 101 -22.47 1.07 -11.60
CA ARG A 101 -21.37 1.12 -12.57
C ARG A 101 -20.98 2.54 -12.99
N GLY A 102 -21.79 3.54 -12.63
CA GLY A 102 -21.53 4.96 -12.91
C GLY A 102 -20.55 5.58 -11.92
N ARG A 103 -20.35 4.98 -10.75
CA ARG A 103 -19.42 5.45 -9.71
C ARG A 103 -18.22 4.54 -9.62
N ARG A 104 -17.02 5.09 -9.81
CA ARG A 104 -15.78 4.29 -9.79
C ARG A 104 -14.66 4.97 -9.00
N LEU A 105 -13.90 4.15 -8.26
CA LEU A 105 -12.56 4.50 -7.78
C LEU A 105 -11.59 4.18 -8.91
N CYS A 106 -10.78 5.14 -9.32
CA CYS A 106 -9.70 4.88 -10.27
C CYS A 106 -8.37 5.01 -9.55
N ILE A 107 -7.53 3.98 -9.67
CA ILE A 107 -6.17 3.93 -9.15
C ILE A 107 -5.25 3.78 -10.36
N PHE A 108 -4.34 4.74 -10.52
CA PHE A 108 -3.38 4.78 -11.60
C PHE A 108 -1.97 4.88 -11.04
N GLY A 109 -1.02 4.25 -11.74
CA GLY A 109 0.39 4.40 -11.44
C GLY A 109 1.27 3.44 -12.21
N PHE A 110 2.39 3.08 -11.58
CA PHE A 110 3.41 2.21 -12.15
C PHE A 110 3.54 0.93 -11.34
N CYS A 111 3.80 -0.20 -11.99
CA CYS A 111 4.11 -1.44 -11.29
C CYS A 111 5.39 -2.05 -11.82
N ARG A 112 6.06 -2.82 -10.96
CA ARG A 112 7.23 -3.59 -11.35
C ARG A 112 6.84 -4.71 -12.32
N SER A 113 5.85 -5.54 -11.96
CA SER A 113 5.32 -6.61 -12.81
C SER A 113 3.80 -6.50 -12.96
N ILE A 114 3.33 -6.51 -14.21
CA ILE A 114 1.88 -6.58 -14.50
C ILE A 114 1.30 -7.90 -14.01
N GLU A 115 2.04 -9.00 -14.14
CA GLU A 115 1.54 -10.32 -13.78
C GLU A 115 1.33 -10.42 -12.28
N MET A 116 2.34 -10.02 -11.50
CA MET A 116 2.23 -9.99 -10.03
C MET A 116 1.09 -9.09 -9.57
N LEU A 117 1.01 -7.86 -10.11
CA LEU A 117 -0.04 -6.92 -9.71
C LEU A 117 -1.43 -7.46 -10.07
N SER A 118 -1.59 -8.06 -11.26
CA SER A 118 -2.85 -8.67 -11.68
C SER A 118 -3.28 -9.77 -10.73
N ASP A 119 -2.37 -10.70 -10.39
CA ASP A 119 -2.68 -11.86 -9.55
C ASP A 119 -3.04 -11.45 -8.12
N VAL A 120 -2.27 -10.52 -7.53
CA VAL A 120 -2.51 -10.02 -6.16
C VAL A 120 -3.86 -9.29 -6.07
N VAL A 121 -4.17 -8.45 -7.05
CA VAL A 121 -5.44 -7.70 -7.09
C VAL A 121 -6.61 -8.66 -7.32
N GLU A 122 -6.48 -9.62 -8.23
CA GLU A 122 -7.50 -10.63 -8.50
C GLU A 122 -7.81 -11.46 -7.25
N ASP A 123 -6.79 -12.06 -6.60
CA ASP A 123 -6.96 -12.85 -5.39
C ASP A 123 -7.62 -12.00 -4.29
N THR A 124 -7.16 -10.76 -4.08
CA THR A 124 -7.73 -9.86 -3.07
C THR A 124 -9.21 -9.56 -3.33
N VAL A 125 -9.57 -9.25 -4.58
CA VAL A 125 -10.95 -8.91 -4.96
C VAL A 125 -11.86 -10.11 -4.75
N LEU A 126 -11.44 -11.30 -5.17
CA LEU A 126 -12.20 -12.53 -5.01
C LEU A 126 -12.37 -12.92 -3.53
N GLU A 127 -11.31 -12.78 -2.71
CA GLU A 127 -11.37 -13.06 -1.27
C GLU A 127 -12.38 -12.17 -0.53
N HIS A 128 -12.59 -10.94 -1.01
CA HIS A 128 -13.56 -10.01 -0.43
C HIS A 128 -14.97 -10.14 -1.04
N GLY A 129 -15.21 -11.20 -1.82
CA GLY A 129 -16.50 -11.47 -2.46
C GLY A 129 -16.80 -10.57 -3.66
N GLY A 130 -15.77 -9.95 -4.22
CA GLY A 130 -15.86 -9.16 -5.45
C GLY A 130 -15.67 -9.99 -6.71
N GLU A 131 -15.58 -9.29 -7.84
CA GLU A 131 -15.47 -9.86 -9.17
C GLU A 131 -14.51 -9.03 -10.04
N VAL A 132 -13.68 -9.70 -10.83
CA VAL A 132 -12.90 -9.05 -11.89
C VAL A 132 -13.76 -8.95 -13.15
N VAL A 133 -14.26 -7.75 -13.44
CA VAL A 133 -15.16 -7.48 -14.58
C VAL A 133 -14.40 -7.50 -15.90
N ALA A 134 -13.17 -6.98 -15.90
CA ALA A 134 -12.30 -7.03 -17.06
C ALA A 134 -10.83 -6.94 -16.63
N ALA A 135 -9.96 -7.69 -17.27
CA ALA A 135 -8.52 -7.54 -17.15
C ALA A 135 -7.90 -7.59 -18.54
N GLN A 136 -7.16 -6.55 -18.90
CA GLN A 136 -6.47 -6.43 -20.18
C GLN A 136 -5.00 -6.15 -19.94
N LYS A 137 -4.15 -7.04 -20.47
CA LYS A 137 -2.70 -6.87 -20.53
C LYS A 137 -2.35 -6.45 -21.94
N ALA A 138 -2.01 -5.17 -22.12
CA ALA A 138 -1.71 -4.60 -23.41
C ALA A 138 -0.21 -4.34 -23.55
N THR A 139 0.40 -4.88 -24.59
CA THR A 139 1.76 -4.56 -24.99
C THR A 139 1.71 -3.75 -26.28
N LYS A 140 2.01 -2.46 -26.19
CA LYS A 140 2.21 -1.64 -27.39
C LYS A 140 3.69 -1.75 -27.73
N GLY A 141 4.01 -2.25 -28.92
CA GLY A 141 5.35 -2.70 -29.31
C GLY A 141 6.53 -1.92 -28.70
N GLY A 142 7.55 -2.67 -28.26
CA GLY A 142 8.62 -2.17 -27.39
C GLY A 142 8.46 -2.68 -25.96
N LEU A 143 9.00 -1.93 -24.98
CA LEU A 143 8.98 -2.24 -23.54
C LEU A 143 7.80 -1.60 -22.79
N HIS A 144 6.78 -1.12 -23.51
CA HIS A 144 5.64 -0.42 -22.93
C HIS A 144 4.47 -1.38 -22.68
N GLU A 145 4.43 -1.92 -21.47
CA GLU A 145 3.31 -2.72 -21.01
C GLU A 145 2.31 -1.87 -20.21
N LYS A 146 1.03 -2.18 -20.37
CA LYS A 146 -0.04 -1.56 -19.58
C LYS A 146 -1.05 -2.61 -19.10
N LEU A 147 -1.30 -2.62 -17.80
CA LEU A 147 -2.39 -3.34 -17.18
C LEU A 147 -3.62 -2.43 -17.10
N THR A 148 -4.77 -2.91 -17.55
CA THR A 148 -6.05 -2.23 -17.33
C THR A 148 -7.03 -3.22 -16.73
N MET A 149 -7.45 -2.97 -15.49
CA MET A 149 -8.39 -3.81 -14.77
C MET A 149 -9.64 -3.03 -14.38
N LYS A 150 -10.78 -3.70 -14.46
CA LYS A 150 -12.05 -3.25 -13.92
C LYS A 150 -12.55 -4.28 -12.93
N VAL A 151 -12.82 -3.86 -11.71
CA VAL A 151 -13.21 -4.74 -10.61
C VAL A 151 -14.50 -4.26 -9.95
N ALA A 152 -15.28 -5.19 -9.44
CA ALA A 152 -16.44 -4.94 -8.60
C ALA A 152 -16.09 -5.40 -7.18
N VAL A 153 -16.10 -4.47 -6.23
CA VAL A 153 -15.67 -4.72 -4.84
C VAL A 153 -16.85 -4.41 -3.91
N PRO A 154 -17.38 -5.40 -3.18
CA PRO A 154 -18.41 -5.17 -2.18
C PRO A 154 -17.92 -4.19 -1.12
N LEU A 155 -18.83 -3.36 -0.61
CA LEU A 155 -18.49 -2.38 0.44
C LEU A 155 -17.32 -1.46 0.06
N LEU A 156 -17.09 -1.21 -1.23
CA LEU A 156 -16.03 -0.31 -1.72
C LEU A 156 -16.05 1.04 -0.99
N TRP A 157 -17.25 1.55 -0.71
CA TRP A 157 -17.52 2.80 0.00
C TRP A 157 -18.17 2.61 1.38
N GLY A 158 -18.19 1.37 1.86
CA GLY A 158 -18.85 0.98 3.11
C GLY A 158 -18.02 1.31 4.35
N VAL A 159 -18.40 0.72 5.49
CA VAL A 159 -17.69 0.85 6.76
C VAL A 159 -17.38 -0.55 7.30
N PRO A 160 -16.10 -0.96 7.42
CA PRO A 160 -14.90 -0.28 6.91
C PRO A 160 -14.85 -0.29 5.37
N PRO A 161 -14.23 0.72 4.73
CA PRO A 161 -14.21 0.82 3.27
C PRO A 161 -13.25 -0.19 2.64
N ALA A 162 -13.72 -0.97 1.66
CA ALA A 162 -12.87 -1.93 0.95
C ALA A 162 -11.86 -1.26 -0.01
N SER A 163 -11.95 0.06 -0.23
CA SER A 163 -10.97 0.82 -1.00
C SER A 163 -9.57 0.79 -0.40
N GLU A 164 -9.46 0.74 0.93
CA GLU A 164 -8.17 0.66 1.63
C GLU A 164 -7.50 -0.69 1.37
N THR A 165 -8.27 -1.78 1.46
CA THR A 165 -7.82 -3.13 1.12
C THR A 165 -7.30 -3.20 -0.32
N LEU A 166 -8.04 -2.62 -1.27
CA LEU A 166 -7.62 -2.59 -2.67
C LEU A 166 -6.33 -1.79 -2.86
N HIS A 167 -6.19 -0.65 -2.17
CA HIS A 167 -4.97 0.15 -2.22
C HIS A 167 -3.76 -0.61 -1.68
N LEU A 168 -3.93 -1.34 -0.57
CA LEU A 168 -2.90 -2.21 0.00
C LEU A 168 -2.53 -3.36 -0.94
N ALA A 169 -3.49 -3.96 -1.63
CA ALA A 169 -3.23 -4.99 -2.63
C ALA A 169 -2.40 -4.48 -3.81
N VAL A 170 -2.68 -3.26 -4.27
CA VAL A 170 -1.86 -2.62 -5.32
C VAL A 170 -0.42 -2.44 -4.84
N GLN A 171 -0.22 -1.97 -3.62
CA GLN A 171 1.12 -1.81 -3.05
C GLN A 171 1.83 -3.17 -2.86
N SER A 172 1.15 -4.19 -2.35
CA SER A 172 1.75 -5.52 -2.17
C SER A 172 2.02 -6.24 -3.49
N GLY A 173 1.31 -5.90 -4.56
CA GLY A 173 1.59 -6.35 -5.93
C GLY A 173 2.72 -5.60 -6.63
N GLY A 174 3.51 -4.80 -5.90
CA GLY A 174 4.62 -4.01 -6.46
C GLY A 174 4.16 -2.76 -7.23
N GLY A 175 2.93 -2.31 -6.98
CA GLY A 175 2.35 -1.09 -7.54
C GLY A 175 2.70 0.16 -6.74
N ILE A 176 3.20 1.17 -7.44
CA ILE A 176 3.44 2.51 -6.96
C ILE A 176 2.29 3.39 -7.48
N VAL A 177 1.45 3.86 -6.57
CA VAL A 177 0.26 4.63 -6.93
C VAL A 177 0.66 6.09 -7.19
N GLU A 178 0.42 6.56 -8.41
CA GLU A 178 0.63 7.96 -8.78
C GLU A 178 -0.61 8.81 -8.46
N LYS A 179 -1.80 8.28 -8.79
CA LYS A 179 -3.05 9.02 -8.65
C LYS A 179 -4.21 8.12 -8.25
N VAL A 180 -4.97 8.58 -7.26
CA VAL A 180 -6.28 8.03 -6.91
C VAL A 180 -7.32 9.11 -7.11
N TYR A 181 -8.40 8.79 -7.82
CA TYR A 181 -9.49 9.73 -8.04
C TYR A 181 -10.83 9.03 -8.17
N TRP A 182 -11.88 9.83 -8.01
CA TRP A 182 -13.25 9.40 -8.14
C TRP A 182 -13.79 9.86 -9.47
N GLN A 183 -14.39 8.94 -10.22
CA GLN A 183 -15.05 9.26 -11.47
C GLN A 183 -16.52 8.90 -11.37
N TRP A 184 -17.34 9.84 -11.85
CA TRP A 184 -18.79 9.77 -11.88
C TRP A 184 -19.19 9.90 -13.34
N ASP A 185 -19.64 8.80 -13.93
CA ASP A 185 -20.21 8.81 -15.25
C ASP A 185 -21.72 8.96 -15.12
N PHE A 186 -22.17 10.19 -15.38
CA PHE A 186 -23.58 10.51 -15.54
C PHE A 186 -23.94 10.18 -16.99
N LEU A 187 -24.26 8.91 -17.25
CA LEU A 187 -24.95 8.52 -18.48
C LEU A 187 -26.41 8.98 -18.42
#